data_AF-A0A970I6C8-F1
#
_entry.id   AF-A0A970I6C8-F1
#
_cell.length_a   1.000
_cell.length_b   1.000
_cell.length_c   1.000
_cell.angle_alpha   90.00
_cell.angle_beta   90.00
_cell.angle_gamma   90.00
#
_symmetry.space_group_name_H-M   'P 1'
#
loop_
_entity.id
_entity.type
_entity.pdbx_description
1 polymer ?
#
loop_
_entity_poly.entity_id
_entity_poly.type
_entity_poly.pdbx_seq_one_letter_code
_entity_poly.pdbx_strand_id
1 'polypeptide(L)'
;MDLTKIISISGKPGLYKLVSQAKGGFIVEDLDKGKKTSISAQNNVSLLENVAIYGVSEEFPLKDVFTKIYNKENGGACISHKESGASLRKYMEEVLPEYDESRVYDSDLKKLFQWYNILQAKGLVTPEPETEEVAEEETSEEKPKAKKTKAKKED
;
A
#
# COMPACT_ATOMS: atom_id res chain seq x y z
N MET A 1 -5.08 -13.70 -0.02
CA MET A 1 -4.63 -13.01 1.22
C MET A 1 -5.80 -12.82 2.18
N ASP A 2 -5.62 -13.09 3.49
CA ASP A 2 -6.65 -12.88 4.53
C ASP A 2 -6.33 -11.66 5.41
N LEU A 3 -7.17 -10.62 5.32
CA LEU A 3 -7.05 -9.37 6.09
C LEU A 3 -8.11 -9.24 7.21
N THR A 4 -9.01 -10.22 7.36
CA THR A 4 -10.20 -10.16 8.23
C THR A 4 -9.87 -9.94 9.71
N LYS A 5 -8.68 -10.40 10.14
CA LYS A 5 -8.20 -10.31 11.53
C LYS A 5 -7.08 -9.29 11.70
N ILE A 6 -6.74 -8.54 10.66
CA ILE A 6 -5.69 -7.53 10.73
C ILE A 6 -6.33 -6.17 10.94
N ILE A 7 -5.84 -5.45 11.95
CA ILE A 7 -6.36 -4.15 12.34
C ILE A 7 -5.24 -3.11 12.39
N SER A 8 -5.61 -1.87 12.10
CA SER A 8 -4.86 -0.68 12.45
C SER A 8 -5.55 0.03 13.63
N ILE A 9 -4.77 0.69 14.47
CA ILE A 9 -5.26 1.40 15.65
C ILE A 9 -4.82 2.85 15.55
N SER A 10 -5.77 3.78 15.51
CA SER A 10 -5.44 5.20 15.42
C SER A 10 -4.56 5.66 16.58
N GLY A 11 -3.53 6.45 16.27
CA GLY A 11 -2.53 6.92 17.23
C GLY A 11 -1.47 5.88 17.64
N LYS A 12 -1.56 4.63 17.15
CA LYS A 12 -0.52 3.61 17.34
C LYS A 12 0.08 3.20 15.99
N PRO A 13 1.41 3.20 15.84
CA PRO A 13 2.03 2.75 14.61
C PRO A 13 1.89 1.24 14.44
N GLY A 14 2.00 0.78 13.19
CA GLY A 14 2.04 -0.64 12.84
C GLY A 14 0.67 -1.27 12.62
N LEU A 15 0.68 -2.61 12.60
CA LEU A 15 -0.48 -3.47 12.42
C LEU A 15 -0.57 -4.48 13.54
N TYR A 16 -1.79 -4.88 13.85
CA TYR A 16 -2.08 -5.81 14.92
C TYR A 16 -2.99 -6.92 14.41
N LYS A 17 -2.79 -8.12 14.91
CA LYS A 17 -3.71 -9.24 14.72
C LYS A 17 -4.70 -9.30 15.87
N LEU A 18 -5.98 -9.35 15.56
CA LEU A 18 -7.04 -9.57 16.54
C LEU A 18 -6.96 -11.01 17.07
N VAL A 19 -6.74 -11.17 18.38
CA VAL A 19 -6.63 -12.48 19.04
C VAL A 19 -7.96 -12.88 19.66
N SER A 20 -8.58 -11.98 20.43
CA SER A 20 -9.87 -12.21 21.06
C SER A 20 -10.54 -10.91 21.50
N GLN A 21 -11.85 -10.98 21.77
CA GLN A 21 -12.61 -9.90 22.38
C GLN A 21 -12.55 -10.01 23.92
N ALA A 22 -12.41 -8.88 24.58
CA ALA A 22 -12.42 -8.75 26.03
C ALA A 22 -13.60 -7.87 26.49
N LYS A 23 -13.96 -7.94 27.77
CA LYS A 23 -15.14 -7.28 28.35
C LYS A 23 -15.17 -5.74 28.19
N GLY A 24 -14.05 -5.13 27.84
CA GLY A 24 -13.91 -3.69 27.57
C GLY A 24 -13.12 -3.34 26.31
N GLY A 25 -12.93 -4.29 25.38
CA GLY A 25 -12.15 -4.06 24.17
C GLY A 25 -11.62 -5.33 23.53
N PHE A 26 -10.35 -5.33 23.13
CA PHE A 26 -9.75 -6.38 22.31
C PHE A 26 -8.38 -6.77 22.84
N ILE A 27 -8.05 -8.06 22.76
CA ILE A 27 -6.68 -8.55 22.89
C ILE A 27 -6.11 -8.66 21.48
N VAL A 28 -4.99 -7.97 21.27
CA VAL A 28 -4.34 -7.87 19.97
C VAL A 28 -2.88 -8.26 20.08
N GLU A 29 -2.31 -8.79 19.01
CA GLU A 29 -0.90 -9.12 18.89
C GLU A 29 -0.24 -8.19 17.88
N ASP A 30 0.80 -7.48 18.31
CA ASP A 30 1.60 -6.62 17.43
C ASP A 30 2.29 -7.49 16.35
N LEU A 31 2.04 -7.22 15.06
CA LEU A 31 2.62 -8.02 13.98
C LEU A 31 4.13 -7.86 13.87
N ASP A 32 4.68 -6.70 14.25
CA ASP A 32 6.12 -6.45 14.19
C ASP A 32 6.83 -7.17 15.34
N LYS A 33 6.36 -6.91 16.57
CA LYS A 33 7.02 -7.35 17.82
C LYS A 33 6.52 -8.69 18.39
N GLY A 34 5.36 -9.19 17.95
CA GLY A 34 4.72 -10.38 18.49
C GLY A 34 4.16 -10.22 19.92
N LYS A 35 4.14 -9.00 20.46
CA LYS A 35 3.68 -8.75 21.84
C LYS A 35 2.17 -8.62 21.90
N LYS A 36 1.54 -9.36 22.82
CA LYS A 36 0.11 -9.26 23.12
C LYS A 36 -0.19 -8.08 24.03
N THR A 37 -1.19 -7.28 23.66
CA THR A 37 -1.61 -6.09 24.39
C THR A 37 -3.14 -5.99 24.41
N SER A 38 -3.70 -5.47 25.50
CA SER A 38 -5.12 -5.14 25.58
C SER A 38 -5.36 -3.73 25.04
N ILE A 39 -6.37 -3.58 24.19
CA ILE A 39 -6.80 -2.32 23.59
C ILE A 39 -8.23 -2.04 24.02
N SER A 40 -8.48 -0.79 24.42
CA SER A 40 -9.80 -0.34 24.86
C SER A 40 -10.77 -0.25 23.70
N ALA A 41 -12.06 -0.51 23.93
CA ALA A 41 -13.10 -0.33 22.91
C ALA A 41 -13.26 1.14 22.45
N GLN A 42 -12.78 2.10 23.24
CA GLN A 42 -12.77 3.53 22.92
C GLN A 42 -11.69 3.91 21.91
N ASN A 43 -10.71 3.03 21.65
CA ASN A 43 -9.73 3.27 20.61
C ASN A 43 -10.41 3.16 19.23
N ASN A 44 -10.08 4.08 18.32
CA ASN A 44 -10.50 3.97 16.93
C ASN A 44 -9.70 2.86 16.25
N VAL A 45 -10.38 1.77 15.92
CA VAL A 45 -9.82 0.57 15.29
C VAL A 45 -10.41 0.42 13.89
N SER A 46 -9.56 0.18 12.90
CA SER A 46 -9.99 -0.10 11.52
C SER A 46 -9.53 -1.49 11.11
N LEU A 47 -10.47 -2.33 10.68
CA LEU A 47 -10.20 -3.62 10.05
C LEU A 47 -9.65 -3.37 8.65
N LEU A 48 -8.50 -3.95 8.32
CA LEU A 48 -7.86 -3.73 7.02
C LEU A 48 -8.73 -4.23 5.85
N GLU A 49 -9.56 -5.24 6.09
CA GLU A 49 -10.56 -5.74 5.13
C GLU A 49 -11.54 -4.66 4.65
N ASN A 50 -11.88 -3.70 5.52
CA ASN A 50 -12.86 -2.64 5.22
C ASN A 50 -12.19 -1.33 4.78
N VAL A 51 -10.88 -1.32 4.60
CA VAL A 51 -10.14 -0.14 4.14
C VAL A 51 -9.93 -0.26 2.64
N ALA A 52 -10.19 0.83 1.95
CA ALA A 52 -9.97 0.97 0.51
C ALA A 52 -9.23 2.28 0.20
N ILE A 53 -8.58 2.30 -0.96
CA ILE A 53 -7.98 3.48 -1.55
C ILE A 53 -9.00 4.08 -2.52
N TYR A 54 -9.23 5.39 -2.42
CA TYR A 54 -10.11 6.08 -3.35
C TYR A 54 -9.50 6.11 -4.75
N GLY A 55 -10.25 5.62 -5.73
CA GLY A 55 -10.01 5.83 -7.15
C GLY A 55 -10.87 6.94 -7.72
N VAL A 56 -10.57 7.29 -8.97
CA VAL A 56 -11.29 8.34 -9.71
C VAL A 56 -12.76 7.95 -9.94
N SER A 57 -13.04 6.66 -10.16
CA SER A 57 -14.39 6.13 -10.43
C SER A 57 -14.91 5.18 -9.35
N GLU A 58 -14.03 4.41 -8.73
CA GLU A 58 -14.39 3.40 -7.73
C GLU A 58 -13.39 3.36 -6.57
N GLU A 59 -13.67 2.54 -5.56
CA GLU A 59 -12.78 2.31 -4.42
C GLU A 59 -12.04 0.99 -4.58
N PHE A 60 -10.73 0.99 -4.31
CA PHE A 60 -9.87 -0.18 -4.42
C PHE A 60 -9.57 -0.77 -3.04
N PRO A 61 -10.11 -1.94 -2.68
CA PRO A 61 -9.80 -2.61 -1.43
C PRO A 61 -8.30 -2.80 -1.24
N LEU A 62 -7.81 -2.70 0.00
CA LEU A 62 -6.39 -2.88 0.29
C LEU A 62 -5.83 -4.22 -0.18
N LYS A 63 -6.65 -5.27 -0.19
CA LYS A 63 -6.28 -6.59 -0.69
C LYS A 63 -5.77 -6.53 -2.14
N ASP A 64 -6.48 -5.79 -2.98
CA ASP A 64 -6.19 -5.70 -4.42
C ASP A 64 -4.96 -4.82 -4.63
N VAL A 65 -4.89 -3.68 -3.92
CA VAL A 65 -3.71 -2.80 -3.95
C VAL A 65 -2.45 -3.53 -3.50
N PHE A 66 -2.50 -4.30 -2.41
CA PHE A 66 -1.36 -5.09 -1.95
C PHE A 66 -0.97 -6.20 -2.92
N THR A 67 -1.93 -6.79 -3.63
CA THR A 67 -1.64 -7.78 -4.68
C THR A 67 -0.91 -7.12 -5.86
N LYS A 68 -1.36 -5.94 -6.32
CA LYS A 68 -0.65 -5.16 -7.35
C LYS A 68 0.79 -4.82 -6.94
N ILE A 69 1.01 -4.41 -5.67
CA ILE A 69 2.37 -4.17 -5.14
C ILE A 69 3.19 -5.47 -5.12
N TYR A 70 2.60 -6.57 -4.63
CA TYR A 70 3.28 -7.87 -4.57
C TYR A 70 3.75 -8.33 -5.95
N ASN A 71 2.89 -8.24 -6.96
CA ASN A 71 3.20 -8.60 -8.33
C ASN A 71 4.33 -7.73 -8.89
N LYS A 72 4.28 -6.42 -8.67
CA LYS A 72 5.34 -5.48 -9.09
C LYS A 72 6.70 -5.81 -8.47
N GLU A 73 6.72 -6.11 -7.17
CA GLU A 73 7.96 -6.39 -6.42
C GLU A 73 8.37 -7.87 -6.47
N ASN A 74 7.65 -8.73 -7.20
CA ASN A 74 7.84 -10.18 -7.25
C ASN A 74 7.89 -10.83 -5.86
N GLY A 75 6.97 -10.42 -4.97
CA GLY A 75 6.96 -10.84 -3.57
C GLY A 75 8.07 -10.21 -2.71
N GLY A 76 8.66 -9.12 -3.18
CA GLY A 76 9.59 -8.29 -2.43
C GLY A 76 8.91 -7.26 -1.54
N ALA A 77 9.73 -6.58 -0.73
CA ALA A 77 9.33 -5.38 -0.01
C ALA A 77 9.19 -4.20 -0.98
N CYS A 78 8.25 -3.30 -0.71
CA CYS A 78 8.04 -2.10 -1.52
C CYS A 78 8.89 -0.92 -1.00
N ILE A 79 8.71 0.24 -1.64
CA ILE A 79 9.30 1.52 -1.20
C ILE A 79 9.09 1.77 0.30
N SER A 80 10.09 2.38 0.94
CA SER A 80 10.03 2.74 2.36
C SER A 80 9.00 3.86 2.59
N HIS A 81 8.14 3.69 3.59
CA HIS A 81 7.18 4.72 4.02
C HIS A 81 7.83 6.01 4.58
N LYS A 82 9.16 6.04 4.71
CA LYS A 82 9.94 7.22 5.15
C LYS A 82 10.40 8.09 3.99
N GLU A 83 10.17 7.63 2.75
CA GLU A 83 10.48 8.40 1.55
C GLU A 83 9.62 9.67 1.46
N SER A 84 10.04 10.56 0.54
CA SER A 84 9.33 11.81 0.28
C SER A 84 7.92 11.56 -0.26
N GLY A 85 6.97 12.46 0.02
CA GLY A 85 5.59 12.35 -0.50
C GLY A 85 5.53 12.23 -2.03
N ALA A 86 6.41 12.94 -2.74
CA ALA A 86 6.54 12.84 -4.19
C ALA A 86 6.99 11.45 -4.65
N SER A 87 7.97 10.83 -3.95
CA SER A 87 8.41 9.47 -4.25
C SER A 87 7.28 8.45 -4.03
N LEU A 88 6.51 8.63 -2.95
CA LEU A 88 5.40 7.75 -2.62
C LEU A 88 4.25 7.86 -3.64
N ARG A 89 3.92 9.07 -4.08
CA ARG A 89 2.90 9.31 -5.12
C ARG A 89 3.30 8.69 -6.44
N LYS A 90 4.52 8.94 -6.89
CA LYS A 90 5.06 8.33 -8.11
C LYS A 90 5.00 6.80 -8.05
N TYR A 91 5.38 6.22 -6.92
CA TYR A 91 5.30 4.77 -6.76
C TYR A 91 3.84 4.27 -6.81
N MET A 92 2.91 5.01 -6.19
CA MET A 92 1.48 4.69 -6.24
C MET A 92 0.92 4.79 -7.65
N GLU A 93 1.26 5.82 -8.43
CA GLU A 93 0.86 5.97 -9.83
C GLU A 93 1.30 4.78 -10.69
N GLU A 94 2.50 4.25 -10.43
CA GLU A 94 3.00 3.07 -11.14
C GLU A 94 2.30 1.76 -10.71
N VAL A 95 1.67 1.71 -9.54
CA VAL A 95 0.98 0.51 -9.00
C VAL A 95 -0.52 0.55 -9.30
N LEU A 96 -1.13 1.73 -9.16
CA LEU A 96 -2.56 1.99 -9.31
C LEU A 96 -2.74 3.36 -9.97
N PRO A 97 -2.61 3.48 -11.30
CA PRO A 97 -2.70 4.76 -12.01
C PRO A 97 -4.05 5.47 -11.85
N GLU A 98 -5.07 4.71 -11.49
CA GLU A 98 -6.48 5.08 -11.37
C GLU A 98 -6.88 5.61 -9.97
N TYR A 99 -5.92 5.73 -9.04
CA TYR A 99 -6.18 6.31 -7.71
C TYR A 99 -6.47 7.82 -7.77
N ASP A 100 -7.29 8.32 -6.85
CA ASP A 100 -7.62 9.74 -6.74
C ASP A 100 -6.57 10.47 -5.89
N GLU A 101 -5.61 11.11 -6.56
CA GLU A 101 -4.55 11.90 -5.95
C GLU A 101 -5.03 13.03 -5.01
N SER A 102 -6.23 13.56 -5.24
CA SER A 102 -6.79 14.67 -4.47
C SER A 102 -7.39 14.22 -3.13
N ARG A 103 -7.83 12.96 -3.08
CA ARG A 103 -8.44 12.34 -1.89
C ARG A 103 -7.47 11.49 -1.10
N VAL A 104 -6.40 11.00 -1.72
CA VAL A 104 -5.38 10.18 -1.07
C VAL A 104 -4.23 11.07 -0.61
N TYR A 105 -4.12 11.26 0.71
CA TYR A 105 -3.08 12.09 1.30
C TYR A 105 -1.75 11.33 1.47
N ASP A 106 -0.65 12.06 1.58
CA ASP A 106 0.68 11.48 1.78
C ASP A 106 0.73 10.60 3.05
N SER A 107 -0.04 10.94 4.08
CA SER A 107 -0.17 10.11 5.29
C SER A 107 -0.82 8.76 5.03
N ASP A 108 -1.74 8.68 4.07
CA ASP A 108 -2.40 7.44 3.67
C ASP A 108 -1.44 6.56 2.88
N LEU A 109 -0.68 7.14 1.95
CA LEU A 109 0.39 6.45 1.24
C LEU A 109 1.46 5.92 2.21
N LYS A 110 1.89 6.73 3.18
CA LYS A 110 2.83 6.28 4.22
C LYS A 110 2.30 5.09 5.00
N LYS A 111 1.03 5.13 5.41
CA LYS A 111 0.37 4.00 6.10
C LYS A 111 0.33 2.78 5.19
N LEU A 112 -0.11 2.93 3.94
CA LEU A 112 -0.23 1.86 2.95
C LEU A 112 1.09 1.09 2.78
N PHE A 113 2.18 1.79 2.46
CA PHE A 113 3.48 1.14 2.22
C PHE A 113 4.12 0.59 3.50
N GLN A 114 3.86 1.24 4.66
CA GLN A 114 4.28 0.66 5.94
C GLN A 114 3.55 -0.65 6.20
N TRP A 115 2.24 -0.70 5.99
CA TRP A 115 1.41 -1.87 6.20
C TRP A 115 1.78 -3.02 5.27
N TYR A 116 1.95 -2.75 3.98
CA TYR A 116 2.42 -3.75 3.01
C TYR A 116 3.74 -4.38 3.48
N ASN A 117 4.74 -3.57 3.81
CA ASN A 117 6.05 -4.06 4.24
C ASN A 117 6.00 -4.89 5.53
N ILE A 118 5.14 -4.53 6.49
CA ILE A 118 4.93 -5.33 7.71
C ILE A 118 4.32 -6.69 7.37
N LEU A 119 3.29 -6.71 6.51
CA LEU A 119 2.63 -7.94 6.10
C LEU A 119 3.57 -8.83 5.29
N GLN A 120 4.34 -8.24 4.38
CA GLN A 120 5.30 -8.96 3.55
C GLN A 120 6.42 -9.59 4.40
N ALA A 121 6.96 -8.85 5.36
CA ALA A 121 7.98 -9.37 6.28
C ALA A 121 7.51 -10.56 7.12
N LYS A 122 6.19 -10.73 7.27
CA LYS A 122 5.58 -11.86 8.00
C LYS A 122 5.05 -12.95 7.06
N GLY A 123 5.25 -12.82 5.74
CA GLY A 123 4.75 -13.76 4.73
C GLY A 123 3.22 -13.82 4.67
N LEU A 124 2.54 -12.73 5.06
CA LEU A 124 1.08 -12.67 5.10
C LEU A 124 0.47 -12.12 3.81
N VAL A 125 1.28 -11.55 2.91
CA VAL A 125 0.83 -11.18 1.56
C VAL A 125 1.00 -12.41 0.67
N THR A 126 -0.11 -12.89 0.15
CA THR A 126 -0.15 -13.97 -0.83
C THR A 126 -1.00 -13.53 -2.00
N PRO A 127 -0.52 -13.69 -3.25
CA PRO A 127 -1.39 -13.57 -4.39
C PRO A 127 -2.43 -14.68 -4.26
N GLU A 128 -3.71 -14.30 -4.19
CA GLU A 128 -4.73 -15.24 -4.66
C GLU A 128 -4.61 -15.33 -6.17
N PRO A 129 -4.93 -16.49 -6.79
CA PRO A 129 -4.92 -16.58 -8.23
C PRO A 129 -5.90 -15.53 -8.76
N GLU A 130 -5.36 -14.44 -9.30
CA GLU A 130 -6.12 -13.49 -10.11
C GLU A 130 -6.78 -14.33 -11.19
N THR A 131 -8.10 -14.31 -11.20
CA THR A 131 -8.83 -14.75 -12.38
C THR A 131 -8.42 -13.75 -13.44
N GLU A 132 -7.61 -14.23 -14.38
CA GLU A 132 -7.15 -13.53 -15.57
C GLU A 132 -8.29 -12.74 -16.22
N GLU A 133 -8.33 -11.42 -16.00
CA GLU A 133 -8.71 -10.51 -17.08
C GLU A 133 -7.43 -10.20 -17.87
N VAL A 134 -7.09 -11.16 -18.72
CA VAL A 134 -6.13 -11.00 -19.81
C VAL A 134 -6.87 -10.40 -21.01
N ALA A 135 -6.12 -9.57 -21.74
CA ALA A 135 -6.35 -9.07 -23.11
C ALA A 135 -7.07 -7.72 -23.21
N GLU A 136 -6.58 -6.72 -23.95
CA GLU A 136 -5.58 -6.77 -25.03
C GLU A 136 -5.08 -5.36 -25.40
N GLU A 137 -3.77 -5.27 -25.70
CA GLU A 137 -3.07 -4.52 -26.79
C GLU A 137 -3.40 -3.04 -27.10
N GLU A 138 -2.55 -2.18 -27.65
CA GLU A 138 -1.14 -2.08 -28.07
C GLU A 138 -0.94 -0.55 -28.29
N THR A 139 0.23 0.07 -28.22
CA THR A 139 1.24 0.03 -29.28
C THR A 139 2.50 0.76 -28.80
N SER A 140 3.63 0.10 -29.01
CA SER A 140 4.98 0.67 -29.00
C SER A 140 5.36 1.10 -30.41
N GLU A 141 5.83 2.34 -30.60
CA GLU A 141 6.85 2.85 -31.55
C GLU A 141 6.66 4.38 -31.61
N GLU A 142 7.64 5.29 -31.60
CA GLU A 142 9.02 5.25 -32.08
C GLU A 142 9.81 6.42 -31.43
N LYS A 143 11.10 6.22 -31.16
CA LYS A 143 12.09 7.27 -30.86
C LYS A 143 12.90 7.49 -32.14
N PRO A 144 13.32 8.71 -32.49
CA PRO A 144 14.74 9.00 -32.24
C PRO A 144 15.09 10.43 -31.75
N LYS A 145 16.13 10.43 -30.89
CA LYS A 145 17.24 11.40 -30.68
C LYS A 145 17.44 12.44 -31.82
N ALA A 146 17.97 13.65 -31.67
CA ALA A 146 18.64 14.41 -30.62
C ALA A 146 19.03 15.79 -31.21
N LYS A 147 19.19 16.85 -30.40
CA LYS A 147 20.40 17.71 -30.48
C LYS A 147 20.54 18.66 -29.30
N LYS A 148 21.73 18.59 -28.71
CA LYS A 148 22.34 19.53 -27.76
C LYS A 148 22.46 20.92 -28.40
N THR A 149 22.27 21.96 -27.60
CA THR A 149 23.08 23.18 -27.72
C THR A 149 23.27 23.82 -26.35
N LYS A 150 24.52 23.85 -25.87
CA LYS A 150 25.00 24.62 -24.72
C LYS A 150 26.07 25.59 -25.26
N ALA A 151 25.88 26.88 -24.96
CA ALA A 151 26.86 27.96 -24.76
C ALA A 151 27.90 28.37 -25.85
N LYS A 152 27.75 29.62 -26.35
CA LYS A 152 28.61 30.83 -26.18
C LYS A 152 30.13 30.82 -26.49
N LYS A 153 30.55 31.88 -27.24
CA LYS A 153 31.92 32.49 -27.47
C LYS A 153 32.87 31.65 -28.36
N GLU A 154 33.68 32.16 -29.27
CA GLU A 154 34.48 33.41 -29.44
C GLU A 154 34.79 33.49 -30.97
N ASP A 155 34.61 34.60 -31.67
CA ASP A 155 35.55 35.72 -31.94
C ASP A 155 34.74 36.94 -32.42
#